data_AF-A0A2D9TTI8-F1
#
_entry.id   AF-A0A2D9TTI8-F1
#
_cell.length_a   1.000
_cell.length_b   1.000
_cell.length_c   1.000
_cell.angle_alpha   90.00
_cell.angle_beta   90.00
_cell.angle_gamma   90.00
#
_symmetry.space_group_name_H-M   'P 1'
#
loop_
_entity.id
_entity.type
_entity.pdbx_description
1 polymer ?
#
loop_
_entity_poly.entity_id
_entity_poly.type
_entity_poly.pdbx_seq_one_letter_code
_entity_poly.pdbx_strand_id
1 'polypeptide(L)'
;MLKALFAHSRRWSCLGVSFLFSVLIAGNAQALLVSMDSSEFGSDTITYDTDTGLEWLDPVLGMGNGSCCFSYNEVQAEFVSGGLYEGFRFATASELETLFFDSAGIALGSPGASQAIADLIGLVGDTFNTPIFFAASGYYDTGVSGQVGLASLEVNFLGSWGNGKAYVGLSSDSPDLNGGPFGSWLVRDAVAVSEPATLLFIFMAGLAVVLRRRPRI
;
A
#
# COMPACT_ATOMS: atom_id res chain seq x y z
N MET A 1 52.20 -53.08 6.50
CA MET A 1 52.58 -51.68 6.19
C MET A 1 51.78 -51.25 4.96
N LEU A 2 51.03 -50.14 5.07
CA LEU A 2 50.23 -49.46 4.03
C LEU A 2 49.03 -50.19 3.39
N LYS A 3 47.82 -49.88 3.88
CA LYS A 3 46.73 -49.23 3.11
C LYS A 3 45.54 -48.97 4.04
N ALA A 4 45.63 -47.85 4.74
CA ALA A 4 44.47 -47.15 5.24
C ALA A 4 43.88 -46.29 4.10
N LEU A 5 42.62 -45.91 4.30
CA LEU A 5 41.90 -44.78 3.73
C LEU A 5 40.98 -45.04 2.52
N PHE A 6 39.76 -44.50 2.70
CA PHE A 6 38.71 -44.19 1.72
C PHE A 6 37.66 -45.26 1.43
N ALA A 7 36.62 -45.31 2.29
CA ALA A 7 35.23 -45.49 1.85
C ALA A 7 34.22 -45.04 2.93
N HIS A 8 34.30 -43.77 3.36
CA HIS A 8 33.26 -43.14 4.18
C HIS A 8 33.01 -41.72 3.67
N SER A 9 32.41 -41.60 2.48
CA SER A 9 32.03 -40.29 1.94
C SER A 9 30.94 -40.42 0.87
N ARG A 10 29.78 -40.97 1.20
CA ARG A 10 28.67 -41.02 0.21
C ARG A 10 27.25 -40.86 0.76
N ARG A 11 27.09 -40.41 2.01
CA ARG A 11 25.74 -40.25 2.61
C ARG A 11 25.37 -38.82 3.03
N TRP A 12 26.29 -37.87 2.86
CA TRP A 12 26.08 -36.48 3.31
C TRP A 12 25.77 -35.52 2.15
N SER A 13 25.71 -36.01 0.91
CA SER A 13 25.49 -35.18 -0.27
C SER A 13 24.02 -34.84 -0.53
N CYS A 14 23.06 -35.51 0.11
CA CYS A 14 21.63 -35.24 -0.13
C CYS A 14 20.99 -34.28 0.88
N LEU A 15 21.55 -34.12 2.09
CA LEU A 15 20.99 -33.20 3.09
C LEU A 15 21.36 -31.73 2.83
N GLY A 16 22.54 -31.47 2.26
CA GLY A 16 22.98 -30.11 1.91
C GLY A 16 22.21 -29.51 0.72
N VAL A 17 21.70 -30.35 -0.19
CA VAL A 17 21.01 -29.89 -1.41
C VAL A 17 19.57 -29.46 -1.13
N SER A 18 18.91 -30.00 -0.10
CA SER A 18 17.53 -29.62 0.25
C SER A 18 17.43 -28.33 1.08
N PHE A 19 18.44 -27.97 1.88
CA PHE A 19 18.44 -26.71 2.64
C PHE A 19 18.76 -25.49 1.76
N LEU A 20 19.58 -25.69 0.72
CA LEU A 20 19.94 -24.65 -0.25
C LEU A 20 18.81 -24.29 -1.24
N PHE A 21 17.80 -25.15 -1.40
CA PHE A 21 16.69 -24.88 -2.32
C PHE A 21 15.58 -24.02 -1.71
N SER A 22 15.51 -23.92 -0.37
CA SER A 22 14.48 -23.12 0.32
C SER A 22 14.84 -21.63 0.45
N VAL A 23 16.09 -21.24 0.19
CA VAL A 23 16.58 -19.85 0.32
C VAL A 23 16.44 -19.06 -0.99
N LEU A 24 16.05 -19.69 -2.09
CA LEU A 24 16.02 -19.06 -3.43
C LEU A 24 14.65 -18.53 -3.87
N ILE A 25 13.64 -18.53 -3.00
CA ILE A 25 12.36 -17.87 -3.26
C ILE A 25 12.26 -16.57 -2.45
N ALA A 26 13.35 -15.78 -2.44
CA ALA A 26 13.22 -14.34 -2.25
C ALA A 26 12.81 -13.78 -3.63
N GLY A 27 11.54 -13.97 -4.00
CA GLY A 27 10.99 -13.23 -5.13
C GLY A 27 11.09 -11.75 -4.81
N ASN A 28 11.48 -10.93 -5.79
CA ASN A 28 11.31 -9.49 -5.66
C ASN A 28 9.80 -9.26 -5.47
N ALA A 29 9.36 -8.89 -4.27
CA ALA A 29 8.02 -8.36 -4.09
C ALA A 29 7.96 -7.08 -4.95
N GLN A 30 7.03 -7.05 -5.89
CA GLN A 30 6.66 -5.83 -6.58
C GLN A 30 5.62 -5.13 -5.72
N ALA A 31 5.73 -3.81 -5.58
CA ALA A 31 4.69 -2.97 -5.02
C ALA A 31 3.33 -3.38 -5.59
N LEU A 32 2.47 -3.87 -4.71
CA LEU A 32 1.11 -4.22 -5.05
C LEU A 32 0.19 -3.35 -4.21
N LEU A 33 -0.56 -2.50 -4.92
CA LEU A 33 -1.68 -1.78 -4.34
C LEU A 33 -2.92 -2.65 -4.46
N VAL A 34 -3.63 -2.84 -3.35
CA VAL A 34 -4.80 -3.72 -3.26
C VAL A 34 -5.97 -2.95 -2.67
N SER A 35 -7.10 -2.90 -3.36
CA SER A 35 -8.35 -2.38 -2.78
C SER A 35 -8.93 -3.41 -1.79
N MET A 36 -9.40 -2.93 -0.65
CA MET A 36 -9.96 -3.73 0.45
C MET A 36 -11.19 -3.06 1.05
N ASP A 37 -12.07 -3.89 1.61
CA ASP A 37 -13.22 -3.45 2.38
C ASP A 37 -12.80 -2.93 3.77
N SER A 38 -13.47 -1.88 4.23
CA SER A 38 -13.47 -1.43 5.62
C SER A 38 -14.77 -1.81 6.31
N SER A 39 -14.67 -2.24 7.57
CA SER A 39 -15.85 -2.47 8.40
C SER A 39 -16.58 -1.17 8.77
N GLU A 40 -15.85 -0.06 8.77
CA GLU A 40 -16.29 1.27 9.17
C GLU A 40 -16.83 2.08 7.98
N PHE A 41 -16.18 1.97 6.82
CA PHE A 41 -16.47 2.80 5.64
C PHE A 41 -17.12 2.04 4.47
N GLY A 42 -17.12 0.71 4.49
CA GLY A 42 -17.78 -0.11 3.48
C GLY A 42 -16.80 -0.75 2.48
N SER A 43 -17.33 -1.17 1.34
CA SER A 43 -16.57 -1.93 0.36
C SER A 43 -15.59 -1.08 -0.44
N ASP A 44 -14.41 -1.64 -0.74
CA ASP A 44 -13.40 -1.05 -1.61
C ASP A 44 -12.95 0.38 -1.20
N THR A 45 -12.96 0.70 0.10
CA THR A 45 -12.65 2.06 0.60
C THR A 45 -11.23 2.23 1.16
N ILE A 46 -10.44 1.15 1.17
CA ILE A 46 -9.06 1.13 1.63
C ILE A 46 -8.17 0.67 0.48
N THR A 47 -7.14 1.43 0.16
CA THR A 47 -6.03 0.96 -0.66
C THR A 47 -4.88 0.52 0.25
N TYR A 48 -4.59 -0.78 0.28
CA TYR A 48 -3.45 -1.35 0.97
C TYR A 48 -2.21 -1.34 0.09
N ASP A 49 -1.13 -0.73 0.58
CA ASP A 49 0.18 -0.78 -0.03
C ASP A 49 1.03 -1.87 0.64
N THR A 50 1.29 -2.96 -0.09
CA THR A 50 2.02 -4.12 0.45
C THR A 50 3.49 -3.84 0.72
N ASP A 51 4.07 -2.79 0.13
CA ASP A 51 5.49 -2.47 0.28
C ASP A 51 5.74 -1.62 1.53
N THR A 52 4.86 -0.65 1.79
CA THR A 52 4.95 0.21 2.98
C THR A 52 4.23 -0.39 4.18
N GLY A 53 3.28 -1.29 3.95
CA GLY A 53 2.39 -1.81 4.99
C GLY A 53 1.34 -0.79 5.44
N LEU A 54 1.09 0.26 4.66
CA LEU A 54 0.10 1.29 4.97
C LEU A 54 -1.25 0.98 4.33
N GLU A 55 -2.31 1.21 5.11
CA GLU A 55 -3.69 1.28 4.63
C GLU A 55 -4.05 2.73 4.38
N TRP A 56 -4.39 3.06 3.14
CA TRP A 56 -4.82 4.39 2.70
C TRP A 56 -6.33 4.45 2.63
N LEU A 57 -6.94 5.36 3.38
CA LEU A 57 -8.37 5.63 3.25
C LEU A 57 -8.62 6.46 2.00
N ASP A 58 -9.66 6.10 1.24
CA ASP A 58 -10.07 6.86 0.06
C ASP A 58 -10.29 8.34 0.43
N PRO A 59 -9.61 9.30 -0.24
CA PRO A 59 -9.61 10.70 0.21
C PRO A 59 -10.99 11.33 0.26
N VAL A 60 -11.92 10.86 -0.60
CA VAL A 60 -13.32 11.32 -0.63
C VAL A 60 -14.02 11.14 0.71
N LEU A 61 -13.64 10.11 1.48
CA LEU A 61 -14.20 9.86 2.81
C LEU A 61 -13.75 10.92 3.83
N GLY A 62 -12.59 11.54 3.60
CA GLY A 62 -12.10 12.67 4.37
C GLY A 62 -12.85 13.99 4.13
N MET A 63 -13.79 14.05 3.17
CA MET A 63 -14.59 15.26 2.90
C MET A 63 -15.72 15.46 3.93
N GLY A 64 -15.96 14.48 4.82
CA GLY A 64 -17.03 14.50 5.81
C GLY A 64 -18.39 13.99 5.28
N ASN A 65 -19.46 14.21 6.03
CA ASN A 65 -20.76 13.53 5.84
C ASN A 65 -21.70 14.15 4.79
N GLY A 66 -21.15 14.64 3.66
CA GLY A 66 -21.94 14.90 2.45
C GLY A 66 -22.38 16.35 2.17
N SER A 67 -21.90 17.35 2.93
CA SER A 67 -22.14 18.77 2.59
C SER A 67 -20.95 19.50 1.97
N CYS A 68 -19.80 18.83 1.82
CA CYS A 68 -18.51 19.42 1.44
C CYS A 68 -18.08 20.63 2.28
N CYS A 69 -16.84 20.74 2.72
CA CYS A 69 -15.82 19.71 2.86
C CYS A 69 -15.11 19.99 4.18
N PHE A 70 -14.85 18.95 4.98
CA PHE A 70 -14.12 19.13 6.24
C PHE A 70 -12.74 19.75 5.96
N SER A 71 -12.37 20.72 6.76
CA SER A 71 -11.03 21.28 6.81
C SER A 71 -10.05 20.27 7.42
N TYR A 72 -8.75 20.53 7.25
CA TYR A 72 -7.69 19.73 7.88
C TYR A 72 -7.88 19.61 9.40
N ASN A 73 -8.18 20.73 10.09
CA ASN A 73 -8.38 20.74 11.53
C ASN A 73 -9.65 20.00 11.96
N GLU A 74 -10.73 20.05 11.19
CA GLU A 74 -11.95 19.28 11.46
C GLU A 74 -11.69 17.77 11.34
N VAL A 75 -10.98 17.34 10.29
CA VAL A 75 -10.58 15.93 10.15
C VAL A 75 -9.62 15.51 11.27
N GLN A 76 -8.67 16.36 11.66
CA GLN A 76 -7.75 16.08 12.76
C GLN A 76 -8.48 15.87 14.09
N ALA A 77 -9.56 16.61 14.33
CA ALA A 77 -10.36 16.49 15.54
C ALA A 77 -11.06 15.12 15.66
N GLU A 78 -11.27 14.43 14.54
CA GLU A 78 -11.95 13.12 14.45
C GLU A 78 -11.00 11.92 14.62
N PHE A 79 -9.70 12.13 14.85
CA PHE A 79 -8.75 11.05 15.18
C PHE A 79 -8.85 10.56 16.62
N VAL A 80 -9.57 11.27 17.48
CA VAL A 80 -9.76 10.89 18.89
C VAL A 80 -10.57 9.59 19.00
N SER A 81 -10.51 8.94 20.16
CA SER A 81 -11.28 7.71 20.37
C SER A 81 -12.79 7.95 20.26
N GLY A 82 -13.47 7.10 19.49
CA GLY A 82 -14.87 7.25 19.09
C GLY A 82 -15.13 8.27 17.97
N GLY A 83 -14.09 8.92 17.46
CA GLY A 83 -14.17 9.82 16.30
C GLY A 83 -14.27 9.06 14.97
N LEU A 84 -14.68 9.76 13.91
CA LEU A 84 -14.91 9.13 12.60
C LEU A 84 -13.68 8.47 12.00
N TYR A 85 -12.49 9.02 12.28
CA TYR A 85 -11.22 8.53 11.73
C TYR A 85 -10.31 7.98 12.84
N GLU A 86 -10.88 7.43 13.91
CA GLU A 86 -10.11 6.79 14.98
C GLU A 86 -9.13 5.76 14.40
N GLY A 87 -7.86 5.83 14.84
CA GLY A 87 -6.78 4.94 14.39
C GLY A 87 -6.11 5.36 13.08
N PHE A 88 -6.65 6.34 12.36
CA PHE A 88 -5.98 6.98 11.24
C PHE A 88 -5.17 8.20 11.70
N ARG A 89 -4.28 8.64 10.82
CA ARG A 89 -3.61 9.94 10.86
C ARG A 89 -3.53 10.51 9.46
N PHE A 90 -3.21 11.79 9.34
CA PHE A 90 -2.79 12.31 8.05
C PHE A 90 -1.51 11.62 7.55
N ALA A 91 -1.47 11.41 6.24
CA ALA A 91 -0.25 11.04 5.54
C ALA A 91 0.76 12.20 5.56
N THR A 92 2.04 11.84 5.50
CA THR A 92 3.14 12.78 5.30
C THR A 92 3.44 12.98 3.82
N ALA A 93 4.20 14.03 3.48
CA ALA A 93 4.66 14.25 2.11
C ALA A 93 5.42 13.03 1.56
N SER A 94 6.35 12.47 2.34
CA SER A 94 7.17 11.34 1.90
C SER A 94 6.35 10.08 1.65
N GLU A 95 5.31 9.82 2.44
CA GLU A 95 4.43 8.66 2.22
C GLU A 95 3.62 8.81 0.94
N LEU A 96 3.15 10.04 0.64
CA LEU A 96 2.44 10.33 -0.61
C LEU A 96 3.37 10.24 -1.83
N GLU A 97 4.60 10.74 -1.70
CA GLU A 97 5.61 10.59 -2.75
C GLU A 97 5.92 9.11 -3.03
N THR A 98 6.05 8.29 -1.98
CA THR A 98 6.20 6.84 -2.13
C THR A 98 4.96 6.22 -2.78
N LEU A 99 3.75 6.51 -2.31
CA LEU A 99 2.52 5.99 -2.93
C LEU A 99 2.43 6.33 -4.42
N PHE A 100 2.66 7.59 -4.79
CA PHE A 100 2.46 8.06 -6.15
C PHE A 100 3.58 7.56 -7.08
N PHE A 101 4.83 7.70 -6.67
CA PHE A 101 5.97 7.56 -7.57
C PHE A 101 6.64 6.20 -7.49
N ASP A 102 6.70 5.60 -6.30
CA ASP A 102 7.32 4.30 -6.09
C ASP A 102 6.27 3.17 -6.22
N SER A 103 5.21 3.21 -5.41
CA SER A 103 4.21 2.14 -5.34
C SER A 103 3.31 2.09 -6.59
N ALA A 104 2.81 3.24 -7.05
CA ALA A 104 2.01 3.31 -8.28
C ALA A 104 2.84 3.50 -9.55
N GLY A 105 4.16 3.72 -9.43
CA GLY A 105 5.06 3.82 -10.57
C GLY A 105 4.80 5.03 -11.49
N ILE A 106 4.25 6.13 -10.98
CA ILE A 106 3.97 7.32 -11.79
C ILE A 106 5.28 8.03 -12.16
N ALA A 107 5.78 7.80 -13.37
CA ALA A 107 6.93 8.50 -13.90
C ALA A 107 6.52 9.76 -14.68
N LEU A 108 6.58 10.94 -14.05
CA LEU A 108 6.22 12.22 -14.70
C LEU A 108 7.00 12.45 -16.00
N GLY A 109 6.31 12.92 -17.03
CA GLY A 109 6.90 13.18 -18.36
C GLY A 109 7.17 11.94 -19.20
N SER A 110 6.88 10.73 -18.70
CA SER A 110 6.99 9.48 -19.45
C SER A 110 5.67 9.11 -20.13
N PRO A 111 5.70 8.52 -21.35
CA PRO A 111 4.52 7.88 -21.92
C PRO A 111 3.93 6.85 -20.95
N GLY A 112 2.63 6.95 -20.66
CA GLY A 112 1.93 6.04 -19.75
C GLY A 112 1.66 6.59 -18.34
N ALA A 113 2.26 7.72 -17.95
CA ALA A 113 2.01 8.35 -16.65
C ALA A 113 0.51 8.60 -16.40
N SER A 114 -0.22 9.00 -17.44
CA SER A 114 -1.67 9.23 -17.36
C SER A 114 -2.48 7.96 -17.06
N GLN A 115 -2.03 6.80 -17.56
CA GLN A 115 -2.68 5.53 -17.24
C GLN A 115 -2.40 5.14 -15.79
N ALA A 116 -1.14 5.24 -15.33
CA ALA A 116 -0.79 4.97 -13.94
C ALA A 116 -1.53 5.90 -12.96
N ILE A 117 -1.71 7.17 -13.31
CA ILE A 117 -2.54 8.12 -12.55
C ILE A 117 -4.00 7.66 -12.53
N ALA A 118 -4.57 7.27 -13.68
CA ALA A 118 -5.94 6.78 -13.75
C ALA A 118 -6.14 5.49 -12.94
N ASP A 119 -5.18 4.57 -12.99
CA ASP A 119 -5.20 3.31 -12.24
C ASP A 119 -5.15 3.58 -10.73
N LEU A 120 -4.29 4.51 -10.29
CA LEU A 120 -4.23 4.89 -8.87
C LEU A 120 -5.52 5.59 -8.42
N ILE A 121 -6.07 6.53 -9.20
CA ILE A 121 -7.38 7.14 -8.90
C ILE A 121 -8.48 6.08 -8.80
N GLY A 122 -8.42 5.05 -9.64
CA GLY A 122 -9.37 3.92 -9.58
C GLY A 122 -9.25 3.08 -8.31
N LEU A 123 -8.11 3.12 -7.61
CA LEU A 123 -7.89 2.43 -6.34
C LEU A 123 -8.27 3.28 -5.13
N VAL A 124 -7.84 4.55 -5.11
CA VAL A 124 -8.06 5.46 -3.98
C VAL A 124 -9.36 6.25 -4.05
N GLY A 125 -10.13 6.09 -5.14
CA GLY A 125 -11.34 6.85 -5.40
C GLY A 125 -11.08 8.30 -5.86
N ASP A 126 -12.03 8.86 -6.60
CA ASP A 126 -12.01 10.27 -6.99
C ASP A 126 -12.71 11.17 -5.95
N THR A 127 -12.14 12.34 -5.70
CA THR A 127 -12.80 13.44 -4.95
C THR A 127 -13.53 14.39 -5.88
N PHE A 128 -13.20 14.35 -7.17
CA PHE A 128 -13.87 15.12 -8.21
C PHE A 128 -13.87 14.34 -9.52
N ASN A 129 -15.06 14.05 -10.05
CA ASN A 129 -15.22 13.55 -11.41
C ASN A 129 -16.17 14.38 -12.25
N THR A 130 -15.87 14.35 -13.53
CA THR A 130 -16.72 14.79 -14.63
C THR A 130 -16.55 13.79 -15.78
N PRO A 131 -17.36 13.86 -16.84
CA PRO A 131 -17.22 12.93 -17.97
C PRO A 131 -15.84 12.94 -18.66
N ILE A 132 -15.01 13.96 -18.44
CA ILE A 132 -13.72 14.13 -19.14
C ILE A 132 -12.53 14.38 -18.21
N PHE A 133 -12.74 14.49 -16.90
CA PHE A 133 -11.71 14.84 -15.93
C PHE A 133 -11.98 14.13 -14.61
N PHE A 134 -10.95 13.52 -14.06
CA PHE A 134 -10.98 12.78 -12.81
C PHE A 134 -9.83 13.27 -11.92
N ALA A 135 -10.11 13.44 -10.64
CA ALA A 135 -9.10 13.81 -9.67
C ALA A 135 -9.34 13.17 -8.31
N ALA A 136 -8.24 12.80 -7.66
CA ALA A 136 -8.18 12.47 -6.25
C ALA A 136 -7.27 13.51 -5.59
N SER A 137 -7.88 14.46 -4.87
CA SER A 137 -7.18 15.59 -4.26
C SER A 137 -7.52 15.66 -2.79
N GLY A 138 -6.51 15.82 -1.93
CA GLY A 138 -6.75 15.86 -0.50
C GLY A 138 -5.63 16.52 0.29
N TYR A 139 -5.96 16.93 1.51
CA TYR A 139 -4.99 17.50 2.43
C TYR A 139 -4.11 16.43 3.07
N TYR A 140 -2.88 16.80 3.39
CA TYR A 140 -1.91 15.96 4.10
C TYR A 140 -1.11 16.79 5.11
N ASP A 141 -0.44 16.12 6.05
CA ASP A 141 0.35 16.79 7.09
C ASP A 141 1.76 17.14 6.57
N THR A 142 2.11 18.42 6.67
CA THR A 142 3.46 18.90 6.32
C THR A 142 4.46 18.74 7.45
N GLY A 143 4.00 18.44 8.67
CA GLY A 143 4.79 18.47 9.90
C GLY A 143 5.09 19.89 10.41
N VAL A 144 4.52 20.92 9.77
CA VAL A 144 4.71 22.33 10.13
C VAL A 144 3.40 22.91 10.67
N SER A 145 3.43 23.39 11.91
CA SER A 145 2.26 24.01 12.55
C SER A 145 1.75 25.21 11.75
N GLY A 146 0.43 25.24 11.52
CA GLY A 146 -0.24 26.28 10.74
C GLY A 146 -0.12 26.12 9.22
N GLN A 147 0.44 25.01 8.73
CA GLN A 147 0.52 24.69 7.30
C GLN A 147 -0.18 23.38 7.01
N VAL A 148 -0.81 23.31 5.83
CA VAL A 148 -1.38 22.07 5.28
C VAL A 148 -0.83 21.82 3.90
N GLY A 149 -0.59 20.56 3.60
CA GLY A 149 -0.17 20.11 2.29
C GLY A 149 -1.39 19.77 1.45
N LEU A 150 -1.30 19.92 0.13
CA LEU A 150 -2.26 19.41 -0.83
C LEU A 150 -1.54 18.46 -1.77
N ALA A 151 -2.05 17.24 -1.87
CA ALA A 151 -1.60 16.28 -2.87
C ALA A 151 -2.76 15.91 -3.79
N SER A 152 -2.46 15.79 -5.08
CA SER A 152 -3.46 15.59 -6.11
C SER A 152 -2.97 14.67 -7.22
N LEU A 153 -3.87 13.81 -7.66
CA LEU A 153 -3.82 13.03 -8.88
C LEU A 153 -4.89 13.59 -9.80
N GLU A 154 -4.54 13.93 -11.04
CA GLU A 154 -5.47 14.53 -12.00
C GLU A 154 -5.24 13.93 -13.38
N VAL A 155 -6.30 13.53 -14.07
CA VAL A 155 -6.21 13.01 -15.43
C VAL A 155 -7.42 13.37 -16.27
N ASN A 156 -7.20 13.62 -17.56
CA ASN A 156 -8.26 13.86 -18.53
C ASN A 156 -8.55 12.61 -19.36
N PHE A 157 -9.81 12.41 -19.76
CA PHE A 157 -10.23 11.34 -20.66
C PHE A 157 -11.06 11.89 -21.82
N LEU A 158 -10.57 11.73 -23.05
CA LEU A 158 -11.27 12.11 -24.29
C LEU A 158 -11.18 10.98 -25.31
N GLY A 159 -11.65 9.78 -24.94
CA GLY A 159 -11.52 8.55 -25.73
C GLY A 159 -10.19 7.82 -25.57
N SER A 160 -9.21 8.48 -24.95
CA SER A 160 -7.98 7.90 -24.39
C SER A 160 -7.53 8.77 -23.21
N TRP A 161 -6.73 8.20 -22.30
CA TRP A 161 -6.12 8.98 -21.22
C TRP A 161 -5.17 10.04 -21.79
N GLY A 162 -5.48 11.30 -21.46
CA GLY A 162 -4.75 12.49 -21.89
C GLY A 162 -3.82 13.01 -20.80
N ASN A 163 -3.48 14.29 -20.84
CA ASN A 163 -2.57 14.91 -19.87
C ASN A 163 -2.96 14.59 -18.41
N GLY A 164 -2.05 13.93 -17.69
CA GLY A 164 -2.15 13.65 -16.27
C GLY A 164 -1.14 14.45 -15.46
N LYS A 165 -1.47 14.72 -14.20
CA LYS A 165 -0.59 15.34 -13.20
C LYS A 165 -0.69 14.55 -11.90
N ALA A 166 0.46 14.37 -11.25
CA ALA A 166 0.55 13.95 -9.87
C ALA A 166 1.45 14.95 -9.15
N TYR A 167 0.99 15.53 -8.05
CA TYR A 167 1.79 16.46 -7.26
C TYR A 167 1.54 16.30 -5.77
N VAL A 168 2.58 16.58 -4.99
CA VAL A 168 2.57 16.69 -3.54
C VAL A 168 3.21 18.04 -3.24
N GLY A 169 2.50 18.94 -2.57
CA GLY A 169 3.00 20.28 -2.33
C GLY A 169 2.27 21.03 -1.23
N LEU A 170 2.76 22.22 -0.90
CA LEU A 170 2.15 23.08 0.11
C LEU A 170 0.84 23.68 -0.43
N SER A 171 -0.22 23.65 0.38
CA SER A 171 -1.44 24.40 0.07
C SER A 171 -1.31 25.86 0.48
N SER A 172 -1.99 26.75 -0.22
CA SER A 172 -2.22 28.13 0.22
C SER A 172 -3.36 28.29 1.22
N ASP A 173 -4.12 27.22 1.47
CA ASP A 173 -5.30 27.25 2.31
C ASP A 173 -4.94 27.31 3.80
N SER A 174 -5.83 27.92 4.58
CA SER A 174 -5.79 27.83 6.04
C SER A 174 -6.11 26.40 6.48
N PRO A 175 -5.47 25.84 7.52
CA PRO A 175 -5.86 24.55 8.09
C PRO A 175 -7.32 24.48 8.60
N ASP A 176 -7.94 25.63 8.85
CA ASP A 176 -9.35 25.77 9.28
C ASP A 176 -10.34 25.88 8.12
N LEU A 177 -9.87 25.83 6.87
CA LEU A 177 -10.70 25.97 5.67
C LEU A 177 -10.44 24.81 4.72
N ASN A 178 -11.46 24.47 3.93
CA ASN A 178 -11.30 23.64 2.76
C ASN A 178 -11.49 24.51 1.51
N GLY A 179 -10.42 24.70 0.74
CA GLY A 179 -10.37 25.59 -0.44
C GLY A 179 -11.03 25.01 -1.69
N GLY A 180 -11.48 23.75 -1.65
CA GLY A 180 -12.10 23.08 -2.79
C GLY A 180 -12.91 21.85 -2.38
N PRO A 181 -13.30 21.00 -3.33
CA PRO A 181 -13.82 19.67 -3.03
C PRO A 181 -12.67 18.72 -2.66
N PHE A 182 -11.78 19.14 -1.76
CA PHE A 182 -10.62 18.35 -1.36
C PHE A 182 -10.98 17.40 -0.24
N GLY A 183 -10.55 16.16 -0.38
CA GLY A 183 -10.59 15.14 0.65
C GLY A 183 -9.44 15.26 1.65
N SER A 184 -9.11 14.14 2.29
CA SER A 184 -7.95 14.03 3.17
C SER A 184 -7.18 12.75 2.90
N TRP A 185 -5.87 12.84 2.73
CA TRP A 185 -5.00 11.68 2.63
C TRP A 185 -4.74 11.13 4.02
N LEU A 186 -5.47 10.07 4.39
CA LEU A 186 -5.40 9.45 5.70
C LEU A 186 -4.80 8.06 5.59
N VAL A 187 -3.91 7.73 6.53
CA VAL A 187 -3.24 6.43 6.60
C VAL A 187 -3.27 5.86 7.99
N ARG A 188 -3.15 4.53 8.06
CA ARG A 188 -2.80 3.79 9.26
C ARG A 188 -1.89 2.63 8.91
N ASP A 189 -1.16 2.15 9.90
CA ASP A 189 -0.41 0.91 9.74
C ASP A 189 -1.39 -0.27 9.62
N ALA A 190 -1.17 -1.15 8.64
CA ALA A 190 -1.92 -2.38 8.53
C ALA A 190 -1.69 -3.21 9.79
N VAL A 191 -2.78 -3.71 10.39
CA VAL A 191 -2.66 -4.68 11.47
C VAL A 191 -2.07 -5.94 10.87
N ALA A 192 -0.85 -6.31 11.28
CA ALA A 192 -0.20 -7.52 10.82
C ALA A 192 -1.08 -8.75 11.13
N VAL A 193 -1.90 -9.16 10.15
CA VAL A 193 -2.64 -10.41 10.24
C VAL A 193 -1.60 -11.51 10.17
N SER A 194 -1.38 -12.19 11.30
CA SER A 194 -0.45 -13.33 11.38
C SER A 194 -0.80 -14.30 10.25
N GLU A 195 0.11 -14.50 9.31
CA GLU A 195 -0.17 -15.30 8.11
C GLU A 195 -0.73 -16.68 8.49
N PRO A 196 -1.81 -17.13 7.83
CA PRO A 196 -2.58 -18.29 8.28
C PRO A 196 -1.84 -19.59 7.99
N ALA A 197 -0.99 -20.06 8.90
CA ALA A 197 -0.50 -21.45 9.06
C ALA A 197 0.00 -22.21 7.80
N THR A 198 0.08 -21.60 6.63
CA THR A 198 0.46 -22.22 5.34
C THR A 198 1.93 -22.63 5.37
N LEU A 199 2.77 -21.83 6.01
CA LEU A 199 4.16 -22.18 6.33
C LEU A 199 4.22 -23.42 7.26
N LEU A 200 3.32 -23.51 8.24
CA LEU A 200 3.20 -24.66 9.15
C LEU A 200 2.79 -25.94 8.41
N PHE A 201 1.86 -25.86 7.45
CA PHE A 201 1.46 -27.01 6.63
C PHE A 201 2.59 -27.50 5.72
N ILE A 202 3.38 -26.60 5.12
CA ILE A 202 4.54 -26.96 4.29
C ILE A 202 5.63 -27.62 5.16
N PHE A 203 5.91 -27.09 6.35
CA PHE A 203 6.85 -27.68 7.29
C PHE A 203 6.42 -29.07 7.79
N MET A 204 5.14 -29.24 8.12
CA MET A 204 4.59 -30.52 8.59
C MET A 204 4.56 -31.58 7.48
N ALA A 205 4.25 -31.19 6.25
CA ALA A 205 4.30 -32.10 5.09
C ALA A 205 5.74 -32.58 4.80
N GLY A 206 6.72 -31.68 4.93
CA GLY A 206 8.15 -32.03 4.83
C GLY A 206 8.60 -33.01 5.90
N LEU A 207 8.20 -32.80 7.16
CA LEU A 207 8.53 -33.67 8.29
C LEU A 207 7.95 -35.08 8.13
N ALA A 208 6.71 -35.19 7.64
CA ALA A 208 6.04 -36.48 7.42
C ALA A 208 6.74 -37.34 6.34
N VAL A 209 7.31 -36.71 5.30
CA VAL A 209 8.07 -37.39 4.25
C VAL A 209 9.42 -37.89 4.78
N VAL A 210 10.08 -37.10 5.63
CA VAL A 210 11.36 -37.49 6.25
C VAL A 210 11.17 -38.65 7.24
N LEU A 211 10.10 -38.63 8.03
CA LEU A 211 9.81 -39.67 9.03
C LEU A 211 9.37 -41.01 8.42
N ARG A 212 8.84 -41.03 7.19
CA ARG A 212 8.47 -42.26 6.47
C ARG A 212 9.66 -43.03 5.89
N ARG A 213 10.86 -42.45 5.84
CA ARG A 213 12.06 -43.08 5.25
C ARG A 213 12.94 -43.85 6.26
N ARG A 214 12.35 -44.56 7.23
CA ARG A 214 13.13 -45.53 8.03
C ARG A 214 13.27 -46.85 7.25
N PRO A 215 14.49 -47.29 6.92
CA PRO A 215 14.67 -48.61 6.33
C PRO A 215 14.30 -49.68 7.36
N ARG A 216 13.51 -50.67 6.93
CA ARG A 216 13.31 -51.91 7.70
C ARG A 216 14.68 -52.60 7.80
N ILE A 217 15.12 -52.86 9.04
CA ILE A 217 16.25 -53.75 9.35
C ILE A 217 15.81 -55.18 9.09
#